data_AF-A0A6I9R257-F1
#
_entry.id   AF-A0A6I9R257-F1
#
_cell.length_a   1.000
_cell.length_b   1.000
_cell.length_c   1.000
_cell.angle_alpha   90.00
_cell.angle_beta   90.00
_cell.angle_gamma   90.00
#
_symmetry.space_group_name_H-M   'P 1'
#
loop_
_entity.id
_entity.type
_entity.pdbx_description
1 polymer ?
#
loop_
_entity_poly.entity_id
_entity_poly.type
_entity_poly.pdbx_seq_one_letter_code
_entity_poly.pdbx_strand_id
1 'polypeptide(L)'
;MLSFGAAAPSSLRLLENPRFPCTTPPPSPNLSFNPKNPRFSFSCSCSSSSSPSFSPPSAPPSPSAPPVTKKRVRYRKLHPGESEGIVEEMRFVAMRLRSTPTGGDEKAEGEGELEPGGGRDTWQPSMEGFLKYLVDSKLVFDTVERIVDESTDVAYVYFRRTGLERSASLSKDLEWFRQQDLVIPEPSAPGITYSTYLKELAERSAPSFLCHLYNIYFAHISGGQEIGKKVCEKLLEGKELEFYKWDGNVQESLKDVRENLNELGQHWTRDEKNRCLREAAKSFRFLGQIVRLIIL
;
A
#
# COMPACT_ATOMS: atom_id res chain seq x y z
N MET A 1 -71.79 6.78 -12.72
CA MET A 1 -71.12 5.83 -11.80
C MET A 1 -69.81 6.49 -11.35
N LEU A 2 -69.86 7.29 -10.27
CA LEU A 2 -69.39 6.96 -8.90
C LEU A 2 -67.92 6.49 -8.86
N SER A 3 -67.03 6.89 -7.95
CA SER A 3 -66.76 8.05 -7.08
C SER A 3 -65.44 7.67 -6.35
N PHE A 4 -64.70 8.68 -5.89
CA PHE A 4 -63.66 8.69 -4.86
C PHE A 4 -63.51 7.46 -3.93
N GLY A 5 -62.27 7.19 -3.49
CA GLY A 5 -62.05 6.47 -2.24
C GLY A 5 -60.59 6.15 -1.92
N ALA A 6 -59.92 7.09 -1.24
CA ALA A 6 -58.72 6.82 -0.46
C ALA A 6 -59.05 5.96 0.77
N ALA A 7 -58.13 5.08 1.19
CA ALA A 7 -58.10 4.54 2.54
C ALA A 7 -56.69 4.03 2.91
N ALA A 8 -56.02 4.75 3.81
CA ALA A 8 -55.18 4.13 4.84
C ALA A 8 -56.08 3.74 6.02
N PRO A 9 -55.71 2.72 6.81
CA PRO A 9 -55.21 2.98 8.16
C PRO A 9 -54.05 2.03 8.54
N SER A 10 -52.95 2.54 9.11
CA SER A 10 -52.69 2.73 10.55
C SER A 10 -52.18 1.49 11.29
N SER A 11 -51.00 1.71 11.92
CA SER A 11 -50.65 1.32 13.30
C SER A 11 -49.76 0.08 13.51
N LEU A 12 -48.51 0.41 13.83
CA LEU A 12 -47.72 -0.04 14.99
C LEU A 12 -47.56 -1.55 15.21
N ARG A 13 -46.29 -2.00 15.09
CA ARG A 13 -45.58 -2.58 16.23
C ARG A 13 -44.06 -2.49 16.02
N LEU A 14 -43.45 -1.66 16.86
CA LEU A 14 -42.05 -1.73 17.26
C LEU A 14 -41.70 -3.18 17.63
N LEU A 15 -40.71 -3.74 16.95
CA LEU A 15 -39.98 -4.92 17.43
C LEU A 15 -38.59 -4.44 17.82
N GLU A 16 -38.45 -4.32 19.13
CA GLU A 16 -37.23 -4.12 19.89
C GLU A 16 -36.11 -5.05 19.41
N ASN A 17 -34.97 -4.46 19.09
CA ASN A 17 -33.70 -5.17 18.98
C ASN A 17 -33.35 -5.78 20.35
N PRO A 18 -33.08 -7.09 20.45
CA PRO A 18 -32.60 -7.67 21.69
C PRO A 18 -31.20 -7.14 22.00
N ARG A 19 -31.11 -6.40 23.12
CA ARG A 19 -29.86 -6.00 23.78
C ARG A 19 -29.09 -7.26 24.17
N PHE A 20 -27.94 -7.47 23.55
CA PHE A 20 -26.96 -8.44 24.03
C PHE A 20 -26.29 -7.91 25.32
N PRO A 21 -26.17 -8.73 26.37
CA PRO A 21 -25.50 -8.33 27.59
C PRO A 21 -24.00 -8.10 27.36
N CYS A 22 -23.58 -6.87 27.67
CA CYS A 22 -22.20 -6.42 27.75
C CYS A 22 -21.42 -7.32 28.71
N THR A 23 -20.54 -8.17 28.17
CA THR A 23 -19.61 -8.97 28.95
C THR A 23 -18.32 -8.17 29.08
N THR A 24 -18.02 -7.74 30.30
CA THR A 24 -16.79 -7.05 30.67
C THR A 24 -15.56 -7.91 30.36
N PRO A 25 -14.51 -7.38 29.71
CA PRO A 25 -13.26 -8.12 29.52
C PRO A 25 -12.51 -8.25 30.86
N PRO A 26 -11.82 -9.38 31.11
CA PRO A 26 -10.99 -9.55 32.30
C PRO A 26 -9.79 -8.58 32.29
N PRO A 27 -9.31 -8.15 33.47
CA PRO A 27 -8.25 -7.15 33.58
C PRO A 27 -6.94 -7.68 32.99
N SER A 28 -6.37 -6.90 32.06
CA SER A 28 -5.04 -7.13 31.51
C SER A 28 -3.97 -6.95 32.61
N PRO A 29 -2.93 -7.79 32.66
CA PRO A 29 -1.82 -7.58 33.59
C PRO A 29 -1.03 -6.34 33.17
N ASN A 30 -0.87 -5.39 34.10
CA ASN A 30 -0.03 -4.21 33.97
C ASN A 30 1.42 -4.63 33.63
N LEU A 31 1.83 -4.42 32.39
CA LEU A 31 3.24 -4.45 31.99
C LEU A 31 3.77 -3.02 31.95
N SER A 32 4.34 -2.58 33.06
CA SER A 32 5.15 -1.37 33.10
C SER A 32 6.50 -1.64 32.46
N PHE A 33 6.74 -1.03 31.29
CA PHE A 33 8.04 -1.03 30.63
C PHE A 33 8.96 -0.02 31.33
N ASN A 34 10.02 -0.49 32.00
CA ASN A 34 11.11 0.35 32.50
C ASN A 34 12.35 0.19 31.59
N PRO A 35 12.78 1.22 30.84
CA PRO A 35 13.72 1.07 29.72
C PRO A 35 15.21 1.04 30.12
N LYS A 36 15.60 0.46 31.27
CA LYS A 36 17.02 0.52 31.74
C LYS A 36 17.72 -0.80 32.10
N ASN A 37 17.18 -2.00 31.80
CA ASN A 37 18.00 -3.22 31.94
C ASN A 37 17.39 -4.47 31.27
N PRO A 38 18.04 -5.11 30.25
CA PRO A 38 17.63 -6.41 29.77
C PRO A 38 18.55 -7.50 30.35
N ARG A 39 18.14 -8.12 31.47
CA ARG A 39 18.63 -9.44 31.86
C ARG A 39 17.44 -10.31 32.24
N PHE A 40 17.11 -11.27 31.38
CA PHE A 40 16.17 -12.33 31.68
C PHE A 40 16.90 -13.43 32.45
N SER A 41 16.62 -13.59 33.74
CA SER A 41 16.92 -14.80 34.50
C SER A 41 15.61 -15.55 34.78
N PHE A 42 15.43 -16.70 34.16
CA PHE A 42 14.38 -17.65 34.54
C PHE A 42 14.79 -18.32 35.86
N SER A 43 14.08 -18.02 36.94
CA SER A 43 14.14 -18.76 38.21
C SER A 43 12.93 -19.70 38.24
N CYS A 44 13.17 -20.99 37.97
CA CYS A 44 12.20 -22.04 38.25
C CYS A 44 12.49 -22.58 39.65
N SER A 45 11.63 -22.26 40.60
CA SER A 45 11.66 -22.81 41.96
C SER A 45 10.92 -24.14 41.95
N CYS A 46 11.65 -25.25 41.99
CA CYS A 46 11.09 -26.57 42.31
C CYS A 46 11.68 -27.05 43.64
N SER A 47 10.79 -27.26 44.60
CA SER A 47 11.02 -27.72 45.97
C SER A 47 11.74 -29.08 46.02
N SER A 48 12.82 -29.15 46.80
CA SER A 48 13.59 -30.36 47.06
C SER A 48 12.99 -31.17 48.22
N SER A 49 12.60 -32.42 47.96
CA SER A 49 12.41 -33.46 48.98
C SER A 49 13.72 -34.22 49.20
N SER A 50 14.12 -34.31 50.46
CA SER A 50 15.34 -34.93 50.98
C SER A 50 15.31 -36.46 50.93
N SER A 51 16.42 -37.11 50.55
CA SER A 51 16.83 -38.45 51.00
C SER A 51 18.30 -38.74 50.62
N PRO A 52 19.00 -39.65 51.36
CA PRO A 52 20.43 -39.55 51.59
C PRO A 52 21.33 -40.29 50.59
N SER A 53 22.59 -39.88 50.67
CA SER A 53 23.80 -40.21 49.92
C SER A 53 24.24 -41.68 49.92
N PHE A 54 24.69 -42.14 48.74
CA PHE A 54 25.65 -43.23 48.56
C PHE A 54 26.59 -42.90 47.38
N SER A 55 27.89 -42.90 47.64
CA SER A 55 28.94 -42.64 46.63
C SER A 55 29.53 -43.97 46.12
N PRO A 56 29.59 -44.22 44.79
CA PRO A 56 30.37 -45.31 44.22
C PRO A 56 31.78 -44.85 43.78
N PRO A 57 32.75 -45.78 43.66
CA PRO A 57 34.17 -45.47 43.49
C PRO A 57 34.56 -45.08 42.06
N SER A 58 35.66 -44.35 41.97
CA SER A 58 36.27 -43.72 40.81
C SER A 58 36.69 -44.71 39.71
N ALA A 59 36.19 -44.52 38.49
CA ALA A 59 36.66 -45.20 37.27
C ALA A 59 37.74 -44.35 36.54
N PRO A 60 38.70 -44.98 35.83
CA PRO A 60 39.82 -44.29 35.19
C PRO A 60 39.39 -43.45 33.96
N PRO A 61 40.17 -42.42 33.57
CA PRO A 61 39.79 -41.49 32.51
C PRO A 61 39.84 -42.16 31.12
N SER A 62 38.71 -42.11 30.42
CA SER A 62 38.60 -42.45 29.00
C SER A 62 39.13 -41.32 28.11
N PRO A 63 39.69 -41.64 26.92
CA PRO A 63 40.25 -40.63 26.03
C PRO A 63 39.13 -39.72 25.51
N SER A 64 39.34 -38.41 25.65
CA SER A 64 38.40 -37.37 25.24
C SER A 64 38.11 -37.47 23.73
N ALA A 65 36.82 -37.62 23.40
CA ALA A 65 36.34 -37.52 22.03
C ALA A 65 36.67 -36.13 21.45
N PRO A 66 37.00 -36.02 20.15
CA PRO A 66 37.33 -34.74 19.54
C PRO A 66 36.10 -33.81 19.57
N PRO A 67 36.31 -32.49 19.75
CA PRO A 67 35.21 -31.54 19.87
C PRO A 67 34.40 -31.49 18.57
N VAL A 68 33.12 -31.83 18.67
CA VAL A 68 32.15 -31.67 17.58
C VAL A 68 32.06 -30.18 17.26
N THR A 69 32.62 -29.77 16.12
CA THR A 69 32.49 -28.40 15.61
C THR A 69 31.03 -28.17 15.21
N LYS A 70 30.25 -27.60 16.13
CA LYS A 70 28.89 -27.12 15.84
C LYS A 70 29.00 -26.01 14.79
N LYS A 71 28.76 -26.33 13.51
CA LYS A 71 28.57 -25.33 12.46
C LYS A 71 27.44 -24.41 12.93
N ARG A 72 27.78 -23.18 13.33
CA ARG A 72 26.80 -22.13 13.63
C ARG A 72 25.98 -21.90 12.36
N VAL A 73 24.73 -22.36 12.35
CA VAL A 73 23.76 -22.01 11.33
C VAL A 73 23.55 -20.51 11.44
N ARG A 74 24.12 -19.74 10.50
CA ARG A 74 23.87 -18.29 10.42
C ARG A 74 22.49 -18.12 9.80
N TYR A 75 21.49 -17.87 10.64
CA TYR A 75 20.19 -17.43 10.17
C TYR A 75 20.35 -16.14 9.37
N ARG A 76 19.75 -16.09 8.19
CA ARG A 76 19.70 -14.87 7.37
C ARG A 76 18.99 -13.78 8.18
N LYS A 77 19.53 -12.56 8.13
CA LYS A 77 18.86 -11.38 8.68
C LYS A 77 17.60 -11.11 7.84
N LEU A 78 16.44 -11.07 8.50
CA LEU A 78 15.16 -10.75 7.87
C LEU A 78 15.17 -9.30 7.36
N HIS A 79 14.46 -9.07 6.27
CA HIS A 79 14.21 -7.73 5.75
C HIS A 79 13.23 -7.01 6.68
N PRO A 80 13.31 -5.68 6.79
CA PRO A 80 12.29 -4.91 7.50
C PRO A 80 10.90 -5.21 6.92
N GLY A 81 9.94 -5.59 7.78
CA GLY A 81 8.58 -5.96 7.38
C GLY A 81 8.39 -7.42 6.93
N GLU A 82 9.46 -8.21 6.76
CA GLU A 82 9.39 -9.57 6.21
C GLU A 82 8.54 -10.53 7.07
N SER A 83 8.43 -10.29 8.38
CA SER A 83 7.58 -11.07 9.28
C SER A 83 6.09 -10.72 9.21
N GLU A 84 5.74 -9.57 8.65
CA GLU A 84 4.35 -9.09 8.56
C GLU A 84 3.74 -9.36 7.19
N GLY A 85 4.52 -9.23 6.12
CA GLY A 85 4.08 -9.53 4.76
C GLY A 85 4.74 -8.64 3.71
N ILE A 86 4.54 -8.99 2.44
CA ILE A 86 5.18 -8.27 1.33
C ILE A 86 4.75 -6.80 1.27
N VAL A 87 3.51 -6.50 1.67
CA VAL A 87 3.00 -5.13 1.71
C VAL A 87 3.77 -4.28 2.74
N GLU A 88 4.11 -4.83 3.91
CA GLU A 88 4.88 -4.08 4.90
C GLU A 88 6.33 -3.91 4.44
N GLU A 89 6.93 -4.93 3.81
CA GLU A 89 8.24 -4.77 3.16
C GLU A 89 8.22 -3.64 2.12
N MET A 90 7.18 -3.56 1.28
CA MET A 90 6.99 -2.48 0.32
C MET A 90 6.82 -1.12 1.01
N ARG A 91 6.11 -1.05 2.14
CA ARG A 91 5.98 0.16 2.94
C ARG A 91 7.32 0.65 3.45
N PHE A 92 8.19 -0.24 3.96
CA PHE A 92 9.55 0.14 4.37
C PHE A 92 10.36 0.71 3.22
N VAL A 93 10.26 0.12 2.01
CA VAL A 93 10.92 0.67 0.81
C VAL A 93 10.38 2.07 0.48
N ALA A 94 9.06 2.24 0.44
CA ALA A 94 8.44 3.53 0.16
C ALA A 94 8.80 4.61 1.21
N MET A 95 8.86 4.24 2.48
CA MET A 95 9.29 5.15 3.56
C MET A 95 10.75 5.55 3.39
N ARG A 96 11.64 4.62 3.05
CA ARG A 96 13.06 4.93 2.78
C ARG A 96 13.24 5.89 1.60
N LEU A 97 12.46 5.71 0.53
CA LEU A 97 12.48 6.62 -0.62
C LEU A 97 12.01 8.04 -0.28
N ARG A 98 11.15 8.20 0.74
CA ARG A 98 10.73 9.51 1.25
C ARG A 98 11.76 10.14 2.20
N SER A 99 12.44 9.32 2.99
CA SER A 99 13.42 9.79 3.99
C SER A 99 14.82 10.04 3.42
N THR A 100 15.10 9.56 2.21
CA THR A 100 16.36 9.84 1.52
C THR A 100 16.20 11.16 0.75
N PRO A 101 16.86 12.26 1.17
CA PRO A 101 16.93 13.44 0.32
C PRO A 101 17.61 13.00 -0.98
N THR A 102 17.04 13.36 -2.13
CA THR A 102 17.59 13.06 -3.46
C THR A 102 19.06 13.48 -3.53
N GLY A 103 19.94 12.49 -3.49
CA GLY A 103 21.39 12.63 -3.63
C GLY A 103 22.04 11.24 -3.77
N GLY A 104 22.53 10.95 -4.98
CA GLY A 104 23.29 9.76 -5.37
C GLY A 104 22.42 8.54 -5.70
N ASP A 105 22.38 7.94 -6.89
CA ASP A 105 23.33 7.90 -7.99
C ASP A 105 22.56 7.68 -9.31
N GLU A 106 22.52 8.66 -10.21
CA GLU A 106 22.57 8.48 -11.67
C GLU A 106 23.16 9.79 -12.24
N LYS A 107 24.40 9.72 -12.75
CA LYS A 107 25.03 10.82 -13.49
C LYS A 107 24.16 11.17 -14.71
N ALA A 108 23.55 12.35 -14.69
CA ALA A 108 23.19 13.10 -15.89
C ALA A 108 23.60 14.55 -15.64
N GLU A 109 24.63 14.97 -16.36
CA GLU A 109 25.20 16.31 -16.36
C GLU A 109 24.13 17.35 -16.76
N GLY A 110 24.03 18.44 -15.99
CA GLY A 110 23.08 19.53 -16.24
C GLY A 110 22.70 20.27 -14.96
N GLU A 111 23.69 20.77 -14.23
CA GLU A 111 23.54 21.46 -12.94
C GLU A 111 23.09 22.90 -13.16
N GLY A 112 21.79 23.15 -13.00
CA GLY A 112 21.25 24.46 -12.61
C GLY A 112 20.85 24.39 -11.14
N GLU A 113 21.74 24.84 -10.27
CA GLU A 113 21.57 24.88 -8.82
C GLU A 113 20.35 25.74 -8.44
N LEU A 114 19.42 25.16 -7.66
CA LEU A 114 18.40 25.93 -6.94
C LEU A 114 18.86 26.08 -5.49
N GLU A 115 19.40 27.27 -5.21
CA GLU A 115 19.77 27.79 -3.89
C GLU A 115 18.64 27.65 -2.84
N PRO A 116 18.97 27.39 -1.55
CA PRO A 116 18.02 27.20 -0.47
C PRO A 116 17.51 28.54 0.11
N GLY A 117 17.00 29.41 -0.78
CA GLY A 117 16.46 30.74 -0.44
C GLY A 117 15.34 31.25 -1.37
N GLY A 118 14.86 30.44 -2.32
CA GLY A 118 13.74 30.78 -3.19
C GLY A 118 12.40 30.55 -2.51
N GLY A 119 11.52 31.56 -2.54
CA GLY A 119 10.26 31.62 -1.81
C GLY A 119 9.35 30.40 -1.96
N ARG A 120 8.45 30.23 -0.98
CA ARG A 120 7.37 29.23 -0.93
C ARG A 120 6.36 29.30 -2.10
N ASP A 121 6.66 30.06 -3.16
CA ASP A 121 5.74 30.57 -4.19
C ASP A 121 5.97 29.96 -5.59
N THR A 122 6.45 28.71 -5.71
CA THR A 122 6.72 28.10 -7.05
C THR A 122 5.77 26.96 -7.44
N TRP A 123 4.88 26.49 -6.56
CA TRP A 123 3.89 25.46 -6.94
C TRP A 123 2.57 26.11 -7.35
N GLN A 124 2.39 26.29 -8.66
CA GLN A 124 1.16 26.82 -9.25
C GLN A 124 0.65 25.84 -10.31
N PRO A 125 -0.53 25.22 -10.12
CA PRO A 125 -1.11 24.35 -11.12
C PRO A 125 -1.62 25.17 -12.32
N SER A 126 -1.57 24.60 -13.51
CA SER A 126 -2.15 25.16 -14.73
C SER A 126 -3.32 24.29 -15.21
N MET A 127 -4.31 24.88 -15.91
CA MET A 127 -5.43 24.10 -16.46
C MET A 127 -4.94 23.11 -17.52
N GLU A 128 -4.04 23.54 -18.41
CA GLU A 128 -3.47 22.70 -19.46
C GLU A 128 -2.69 21.51 -18.87
N GLY A 129 -1.83 21.79 -17.91
CA GLY A 129 -1.04 20.79 -17.19
C GLY A 129 -1.90 19.81 -16.40
N PHE A 130 -2.96 20.31 -15.77
CA PHE A 130 -3.92 19.46 -15.06
C PHE A 130 -4.70 18.53 -16.01
N LEU A 131 -5.12 19.00 -17.18
CA LEU A 131 -5.76 18.14 -18.19
C LEU A 131 -4.80 17.05 -18.69
N LYS A 132 -3.53 17.38 -18.96
CA LYS A 132 -2.49 16.37 -19.30
C LYS A 132 -2.33 15.34 -18.19
N TYR A 133 -2.27 15.79 -16.92
CA TYR A 133 -2.22 14.91 -15.76
C TYR A 133 -3.41 13.93 -15.70
N LEU A 134 -4.64 14.42 -15.91
CA LEU A 134 -5.84 13.57 -15.89
C LEU A 134 -5.87 12.56 -17.04
N VAL A 135 -5.49 12.98 -18.25
CA VAL A 135 -5.43 12.10 -19.43
C VAL A 135 -4.37 11.00 -19.23
N ASP A 136 -3.16 11.36 -18.80
CA ASP A 136 -2.09 10.40 -18.56
C ASP A 136 -2.43 9.45 -17.41
N SER A 137 -3.03 9.97 -16.33
CA SER A 137 -3.52 9.15 -15.22
C SER A 137 -4.58 8.17 -15.70
N LYS A 138 -5.52 8.62 -16.55
CA LYS A 138 -6.56 7.75 -17.11
C LYS A 138 -5.94 6.62 -17.93
N LEU A 139 -4.97 6.91 -18.78
CA LEU A 139 -4.29 5.89 -19.58
C LEU A 139 -3.62 4.82 -18.69
N VAL A 140 -3.00 5.23 -17.59
CA VAL A 140 -2.37 4.31 -16.62
C VAL A 140 -3.42 3.45 -15.91
N PHE A 141 -4.50 4.06 -15.40
CA PHE A 141 -5.59 3.31 -14.75
C PHE A 141 -6.28 2.35 -15.73
N ASP A 142 -6.66 2.81 -16.93
CA ASP A 142 -7.19 1.96 -18.00
C ASP A 142 -6.27 0.76 -18.26
N THR A 143 -4.95 0.99 -18.27
CA THR A 143 -3.96 -0.06 -18.53
C THR A 143 -3.92 -1.09 -17.40
N VAL A 144 -3.85 -0.65 -16.14
CA VAL A 144 -3.82 -1.54 -14.97
C VAL A 144 -5.11 -2.35 -14.89
N GLU A 145 -6.25 -1.68 -15.02
CA GLU A 145 -7.57 -2.29 -14.92
C GLU A 145 -7.78 -3.32 -16.03
N ARG A 146 -7.44 -2.99 -17.27
CA ARG A 146 -7.56 -3.91 -18.41
C ARG A 146 -6.65 -5.12 -18.28
N ILE A 147 -5.39 -4.95 -17.85
CA ILE A 147 -4.47 -6.08 -17.61
C ILE A 147 -5.07 -7.07 -16.62
N VAL A 148 -5.66 -6.55 -15.53
CA VAL A 148 -6.23 -7.38 -14.48
C VAL A 148 -7.53 -8.07 -14.94
N ASP A 149 -8.41 -7.34 -15.63
CA ASP A 149 -9.69 -7.87 -16.10
C ASP A 149 -9.52 -8.92 -17.22
N GLU A 150 -8.61 -8.70 -18.17
CA GLU A 150 -8.41 -9.57 -19.34
C GLU A 150 -7.52 -10.80 -19.07
N SER A 151 -6.70 -10.79 -18.00
CA SER A 151 -5.75 -11.88 -17.76
C SER A 151 -6.41 -13.22 -17.46
N THR A 152 -5.72 -14.32 -17.74
CA THR A 152 -6.13 -15.65 -17.26
C THR A 152 -5.31 -16.11 -16.05
N ASP A 153 -4.33 -15.32 -15.62
CA ASP A 153 -3.50 -15.61 -14.46
C ASP A 153 -4.33 -15.50 -13.16
N VAL A 154 -4.32 -16.58 -12.38
CA VAL A 154 -5.02 -16.67 -11.09
C VAL A 154 -4.55 -15.60 -10.10
N ALA A 155 -3.30 -15.13 -10.22
CA ALA A 155 -2.78 -14.07 -9.37
C ALA A 155 -3.54 -12.76 -9.52
N TYR A 156 -4.15 -12.48 -10.68
CA TYR A 156 -4.83 -11.21 -10.94
C TYR A 156 -6.32 -11.24 -10.59
N VAL A 157 -6.92 -12.42 -10.41
CA VAL A 157 -8.36 -12.58 -10.13
C VAL A 157 -8.78 -11.81 -8.87
N TYR A 158 -7.93 -11.80 -7.84
CA TYR A 158 -8.16 -11.11 -6.57
C TYR A 158 -8.14 -9.57 -6.65
N PHE A 159 -7.72 -9.01 -7.79
CA PHE A 159 -7.60 -7.57 -8.00
C PHE A 159 -8.62 -7.04 -9.01
N ARG A 160 -9.58 -7.87 -9.43
CA ARG A 160 -10.70 -7.43 -10.27
C ARG A 160 -11.79 -6.82 -9.42
N ARG A 161 -12.35 -5.71 -9.88
CA ARG A 161 -13.56 -5.09 -9.30
C ARG A 161 -13.38 -4.84 -7.80
N THR A 162 -12.23 -4.29 -7.46
CA THR A 162 -11.84 -3.96 -6.08
C THR A 162 -12.62 -2.77 -5.52
N GLY A 163 -13.28 -2.00 -6.40
CA GLY A 163 -13.88 -0.72 -6.08
C GLY A 163 -12.88 0.43 -6.14
N LEU A 164 -11.59 0.15 -6.42
CA LEU A 164 -10.55 1.16 -6.52
C LEU A 164 -10.40 1.73 -7.94
N GLU A 165 -10.98 1.07 -8.95
CA GLU A 165 -10.89 1.43 -10.37
C GLU A 165 -11.25 2.90 -10.62
N ARG A 166 -10.46 3.61 -11.44
CA ARG A 166 -10.57 5.06 -11.67
C ARG A 166 -10.85 5.44 -13.12
N SER A 167 -10.64 4.55 -14.08
CA SER A 167 -10.88 4.78 -15.52
C SER A 167 -12.23 5.45 -15.82
N ALA A 168 -13.30 4.91 -15.24
CA ALA A 168 -14.67 5.37 -15.45
C ALA A 168 -14.89 6.76 -14.82
N SER A 169 -14.37 6.99 -13.62
CA SER A 169 -14.44 8.31 -12.97
C SER A 169 -13.71 9.39 -13.76
N LEU A 170 -12.49 9.09 -14.24
CA LEU A 170 -11.72 10.00 -15.09
C LEU A 170 -12.40 10.27 -16.43
N SER A 171 -13.10 9.27 -17.00
CA SER A 171 -13.89 9.48 -18.22
C SER A 171 -15.00 10.50 -18.01
N LYS A 172 -15.71 10.44 -16.87
CA LYS A 172 -16.76 11.40 -16.51
C LYS A 172 -16.19 12.81 -16.32
N ASP A 173 -15.05 12.93 -15.65
CA ASP A 173 -14.41 14.23 -15.42
C ASP A 173 -13.91 14.86 -16.72
N LEU A 174 -13.25 14.09 -17.59
CA LEU A 174 -12.79 14.60 -18.89
C LEU A 174 -13.95 14.98 -19.80
N GLU A 175 -15.06 14.26 -19.76
CA GLU A 175 -16.28 14.66 -20.47
C GLU A 175 -16.87 15.95 -19.91
N TRP A 176 -16.89 16.10 -18.58
CA TRP A 176 -17.31 17.37 -17.95
C TRP A 176 -16.43 18.54 -18.41
N PHE A 177 -15.11 18.38 -18.48
CA PHE A 177 -14.20 19.39 -19.01
C PHE A 177 -14.49 19.73 -20.48
N ARG A 178 -14.77 18.73 -21.32
CA ARG A 178 -15.17 18.93 -22.72
C ARG A 178 -16.45 19.77 -22.83
N GLN A 179 -17.41 19.58 -21.92
CA GLN A 179 -18.63 20.38 -21.86
C GLN A 179 -18.39 21.83 -21.40
N GLN A 180 -17.23 22.13 -20.80
CA GLN A 180 -16.80 23.49 -20.48
C GLN A 180 -15.96 24.10 -21.62
N ASP A 181 -16.06 23.58 -22.85
CA ASP A 181 -15.31 24.00 -24.04
C ASP A 181 -13.78 23.89 -23.90
N LEU A 182 -13.30 23.04 -22.99
CA LEU A 182 -11.87 22.76 -22.84
C LEU A 182 -11.43 21.63 -23.78
N VAL A 183 -10.31 21.85 -24.46
CA VAL A 183 -9.70 20.86 -25.35
C VAL A 183 -8.98 19.80 -24.53
N ILE A 184 -9.44 18.55 -24.63
CA ILE A 184 -8.78 17.41 -23.98
C ILE A 184 -7.55 17.03 -24.81
N PRO A 185 -6.33 17.06 -24.24
CA PRO A 185 -5.12 16.70 -24.97
C PRO A 185 -5.04 15.20 -25.21
N GLU A 186 -4.23 14.80 -26.18
CA GLU A 186 -3.81 13.40 -26.33
C GLU A 186 -2.85 12.99 -25.18
N PRO A 187 -2.76 11.69 -24.87
CA PRO A 187 -1.82 11.20 -23.85
C PRO A 187 -0.38 11.60 -24.15
N SER A 188 0.31 12.06 -23.12
CA SER A 188 1.67 12.56 -23.21
C SER A 188 2.72 11.47 -22.94
N ALA A 189 3.99 11.79 -23.19
CA ALA A 189 5.08 10.80 -23.11
C ALA A 189 5.19 10.07 -21.74
N PRO A 190 5.04 10.74 -20.58
CA PRO A 190 5.00 10.06 -19.27
C PRO A 190 3.93 8.96 -19.17
N GLY A 191 2.68 9.25 -19.52
CA GLY A 191 1.58 8.29 -19.49
C GLY A 191 1.77 7.13 -20.46
N ILE A 192 2.20 7.41 -21.69
CA ILE A 192 2.48 6.39 -22.71
C ILE A 192 3.62 5.47 -22.26
N THR A 193 4.72 6.05 -21.78
CA THR A 193 5.90 5.29 -21.33
C THR A 193 5.52 4.39 -20.16
N TYR A 194 4.80 4.92 -19.17
CA TYR A 194 4.43 4.13 -18.00
C TYR A 194 3.46 3.01 -18.35
N SER A 195 2.45 3.30 -19.17
CA SER A 195 1.48 2.30 -19.60
C SER A 195 2.11 1.19 -20.43
N THR A 196 3.07 1.52 -21.30
CA THR A 196 3.85 0.53 -22.05
C THR A 196 4.68 -0.35 -21.12
N TYR A 197 5.37 0.26 -20.14
CA TYR A 197 6.13 -0.46 -19.13
C TYR A 197 5.27 -1.44 -18.34
N LEU A 198 4.07 -1.03 -17.92
CA LEU A 198 3.15 -1.87 -17.16
C LEU A 198 2.69 -3.10 -17.96
N LYS A 199 2.40 -2.93 -19.26
CA LYS A 199 2.04 -4.05 -20.16
C LYS A 199 3.18 -5.07 -20.25
N GLU A 200 4.39 -4.60 -20.55
CA GLU A 200 5.57 -5.49 -20.63
C GLU A 200 5.87 -6.17 -19.29
N LEU A 201 5.69 -5.46 -18.17
CA LEU A 201 5.96 -6.00 -16.84
C LEU A 201 4.96 -7.10 -16.46
N ALA A 202 3.69 -6.91 -16.79
CA ALA A 202 2.62 -7.87 -16.51
C ALA A 202 2.82 -9.21 -17.24
N GLU A 203 3.41 -9.19 -18.44
CA GLU A 203 3.76 -10.40 -19.19
C GLU A 203 4.96 -11.15 -18.58
N ARG A 204 5.88 -10.43 -17.93
CA ARG A 204 7.15 -10.98 -17.43
C ARG A 204 7.10 -11.41 -15.96
N SER A 205 6.33 -10.72 -15.13
CA SER A 205 6.37 -10.91 -13.67
C SER A 205 5.14 -10.34 -12.99
N ALA A 206 4.20 -11.23 -12.60
CA ALA A 206 3.05 -10.87 -11.78
C ALA A 206 3.43 -10.18 -10.46
N PRO A 207 4.42 -10.66 -9.67
CA PRO A 207 4.84 -9.97 -8.43
C PRO A 207 5.31 -8.52 -8.66
N SER A 208 6.00 -8.29 -9.77
CA SER A 208 6.51 -6.97 -10.14
C SER A 208 5.39 -6.04 -10.61
N PHE A 209 4.47 -6.53 -11.44
CA PHE A 209 3.30 -5.76 -11.85
C PHE A 209 2.40 -5.40 -10.66
N LEU A 210 2.15 -6.36 -9.76
CA LEU A 210 1.34 -6.15 -8.55
C LEU A 210 1.95 -5.11 -7.60
N CYS A 211 3.28 -4.97 -7.59
CA CYS A 211 3.95 -3.86 -6.90
C CYS A 211 3.49 -2.50 -7.41
N HIS A 212 3.44 -2.35 -8.74
CA HIS A 212 2.98 -1.12 -9.38
C HIS A 212 1.49 -0.88 -9.14
N LEU A 213 0.66 -1.90 -9.33
CA LEU A 213 -0.79 -1.83 -9.07
C LEU A 213 -1.05 -1.26 -7.67
N TYR A 214 -0.42 -1.85 -6.64
CA TYR A 214 -0.58 -1.37 -5.27
C TYR A 214 -0.13 0.08 -5.10
N ASN A 215 1.07 0.43 -5.59
CA ASN A 215 1.62 1.77 -5.39
C ASN A 215 0.83 2.85 -6.16
N ILE A 216 0.26 2.54 -7.32
CA ILE A 216 -0.61 3.44 -8.08
C ILE A 216 -1.86 3.78 -7.26
N TYR A 217 -2.60 2.78 -6.78
CA TYR A 217 -3.80 3.00 -5.97
C TYR A 217 -3.46 3.63 -4.62
N PHE A 218 -2.44 3.13 -3.93
CA PHE A 218 -2.00 3.67 -2.64
C PHE A 218 -1.61 5.15 -2.72
N ALA A 219 -0.86 5.53 -3.76
CA ALA A 219 -0.46 6.93 -3.97
C ALA A 219 -1.66 7.83 -4.21
N HIS A 220 -2.64 7.38 -5.02
CA HIS A 220 -3.85 8.15 -5.32
C HIS A 220 -4.76 8.34 -4.09
N ILE A 221 -4.96 7.27 -3.30
CA ILE A 221 -5.81 7.27 -2.10
C ILE A 221 -5.16 8.05 -0.95
N SER A 222 -3.83 8.10 -0.91
CA SER A 222 -3.07 8.90 0.04
C SER A 222 -2.85 10.31 -0.56
N GLY A 223 -1.61 10.67 -0.90
CA GLY A 223 -1.26 12.04 -1.30
C GLY A 223 -1.95 12.57 -2.56
N GLY A 224 -2.49 11.71 -3.43
CA GLY A 224 -3.27 12.13 -4.59
C GLY A 224 -4.53 12.90 -4.23
N GLN A 225 -5.15 12.59 -3.07
CA GLN A 225 -6.32 13.31 -2.56
C GLN A 225 -5.98 14.76 -2.20
N GLU A 226 -4.91 14.98 -1.45
CA GLU A 226 -4.50 16.32 -1.05
C GLU A 226 -4.04 17.17 -2.26
N ILE A 227 -3.38 16.55 -3.24
CA ILE A 227 -3.02 17.22 -4.50
C ILE A 227 -4.30 17.62 -5.24
N GLY A 228 -5.21 16.67 -5.45
CA GLY A 228 -6.48 16.91 -6.14
C GLY A 228 -7.28 18.04 -5.53
N LYS A 229 -7.48 17.99 -4.20
CA LYS A 229 -8.17 19.04 -3.46
C LYS A 229 -7.56 20.43 -3.69
N LYS A 230 -6.23 20.56 -3.60
CA LYS A 230 -5.54 21.85 -3.82
C LYS A 230 -5.68 22.35 -5.26
N VAL A 231 -5.63 21.45 -6.25
CA VAL A 231 -5.82 21.83 -7.66
C VAL A 231 -7.26 22.28 -7.90
N CYS A 232 -8.24 21.51 -7.41
CA CYS A 232 -9.66 21.85 -7.50
C CYS A 232 -9.98 23.20 -6.83
N GLU A 233 -9.43 23.47 -5.65
CA GLU A 233 -9.57 24.77 -4.97
C GLU A 233 -9.02 25.93 -5.80
N LYS A 234 -7.90 25.73 -6.50
CA LYS A 234 -7.23 26.79 -7.27
C LYS A 234 -7.80 26.99 -8.67
N LEU A 235 -8.22 25.91 -9.34
CA LEU A 235 -8.58 25.93 -10.76
C LEU A 235 -10.07 25.72 -11.03
N LEU A 236 -10.82 25.13 -10.09
CA LEU A 236 -12.19 24.66 -10.31
C LEU A 236 -13.15 25.15 -9.24
N GLU A 237 -12.83 26.25 -8.56
CA GLU A 237 -13.68 26.86 -7.51
C GLU A 237 -14.08 25.87 -6.40
N GLY A 238 -13.19 24.91 -6.10
CA GLY A 238 -13.44 23.87 -5.09
C GLY A 238 -14.34 22.72 -5.56
N LYS A 239 -14.68 22.63 -6.86
CA LYS A 239 -15.41 21.49 -7.41
C LYS A 239 -14.64 20.19 -7.17
N GLU A 240 -15.30 19.24 -6.52
CA GLU A 240 -14.78 17.89 -6.35
C GLU A 240 -15.06 17.03 -7.59
N LEU A 241 -13.99 16.54 -8.21
CA LEU A 241 -14.04 15.64 -9.36
C LEU A 241 -14.38 14.20 -8.96
N GLU A 242 -14.98 13.44 -9.86
CA GLU A 242 -15.35 12.04 -9.65
C GLU A 242 -14.11 11.16 -9.41
N PHE A 243 -12.96 11.52 -9.99
CA PHE A 243 -11.68 10.84 -9.80
C PHE A 243 -11.28 10.68 -8.32
N TYR A 244 -11.73 11.60 -7.47
CA TYR A 244 -11.45 11.62 -6.03
C TYR A 244 -12.61 11.11 -5.16
N LYS A 245 -13.68 10.57 -5.76
CA LYS A 245 -14.84 10.03 -5.05
C LYS A 245 -14.92 8.51 -5.17
N TRP A 246 -15.43 7.85 -4.13
CA TRP A 246 -15.63 6.40 -4.12
C TRP A 246 -17.03 6.03 -3.66
N ASP A 247 -17.58 4.99 -4.29
CA ASP A 247 -18.81 4.35 -3.87
C ASP A 247 -18.50 3.38 -2.71
N GLY A 248 -18.17 3.92 -1.54
CA GLY A 248 -17.90 3.14 -0.32
C GLY A 248 -16.64 3.55 0.44
N ASN A 249 -16.23 2.69 1.39
CA ASN A 249 -15.05 2.93 2.21
C ASN A 249 -13.76 2.51 1.49
N VAL A 250 -13.11 3.48 0.84
CA VAL A 250 -11.86 3.27 0.11
C VAL A 250 -10.72 2.68 0.97
N GLN A 251 -10.71 2.93 2.28
CA GLN A 251 -9.69 2.38 3.17
C GLN A 251 -9.90 0.89 3.44
N GLU A 252 -11.15 0.42 3.46
CA GLU A 252 -11.48 -1.00 3.51
C GLU A 252 -11.10 -1.68 2.21
N SER A 253 -11.47 -1.14 1.04
CA SER A 253 -11.06 -1.68 -0.27
C SER A 253 -9.54 -1.78 -0.41
N LEU A 254 -8.80 -0.75 0.04
CA LEU A 254 -7.34 -0.78 0.03
C LEU A 254 -6.76 -1.78 1.03
N LYS A 255 -7.42 -2.01 2.17
CA LYS A 255 -7.03 -3.04 3.13
C LYS A 255 -7.19 -4.43 2.50
N ASP A 256 -8.29 -4.71 1.81
CA ASP A 256 -8.52 -5.99 1.14
C ASP A 256 -7.47 -6.27 0.07
N VAL A 257 -7.08 -5.26 -0.71
CA VAL A 257 -5.96 -5.35 -1.67
C VAL A 257 -4.65 -5.73 -0.97
N ARG A 258 -4.37 -5.18 0.22
CA ARG A 258 -3.16 -5.53 0.98
C ARG A 258 -3.20 -6.97 1.49
N GLU A 259 -4.35 -7.43 1.97
CA GLU A 259 -4.54 -8.81 2.43
C GLU A 259 -4.33 -9.79 1.27
N ASN A 260 -4.95 -9.53 0.10
CA ASN A 260 -4.76 -10.34 -1.11
C ASN A 260 -3.30 -10.38 -1.57
N LEU A 261 -2.57 -9.27 -1.52
CA LEU A 261 -1.13 -9.23 -1.84
C LEU A 261 -0.30 -10.03 -0.85
N ASN A 262 -0.62 -9.96 0.44
CA ASN A 262 0.09 -10.72 1.46
C ASN A 262 -0.14 -12.23 1.28
N GLU A 263 -1.37 -12.67 1.00
CA GLU A 263 -1.69 -14.07 0.72
C GLU A 263 -0.91 -14.58 -0.50
N LEU A 264 -0.97 -13.88 -1.64
CA LEU A 264 -0.17 -14.25 -2.83
C LEU A 264 1.34 -14.23 -2.53
N GLY A 265 1.78 -13.24 -1.75
CA GLY A 265 3.17 -13.07 -1.33
C GLY A 265 3.69 -14.23 -0.48
N GLN A 266 2.85 -15.03 0.17
CA GLN A 266 3.31 -16.23 0.88
C GLN A 266 3.89 -17.28 -0.07
N HIS A 267 3.41 -17.31 -1.31
CA HIS A 267 3.82 -18.27 -2.33
C HIS A 267 4.98 -17.79 -3.20
N TRP A 268 5.38 -16.53 -3.08
CA TRP A 268 6.52 -15.99 -3.83
C TRP A 268 7.84 -16.43 -3.22
N THR A 269 8.76 -16.84 -4.09
CA THR A 269 10.16 -17.00 -3.72
C THR A 269 10.74 -15.68 -3.22
N ARG A 270 11.80 -15.78 -2.43
CA ARG A 270 12.47 -14.58 -1.91
C ARG A 270 13.03 -13.69 -3.01
N ASP A 271 13.42 -14.27 -4.15
CA ASP A 271 13.90 -13.51 -5.30
C ASP A 271 12.77 -12.77 -6.03
N GLU A 272 11.58 -13.36 -6.11
CA GLU A 272 10.37 -12.69 -6.61
C GLU A 272 9.98 -11.51 -5.71
N LYS A 273 9.96 -11.71 -4.39
CA LYS A 273 9.75 -10.61 -3.42
C LYS A 273 10.77 -9.51 -3.61
N ASN A 274 12.05 -9.85 -3.75
CA ASN A 274 13.11 -8.85 -3.98
C ASN A 274 12.95 -8.12 -5.32
N ARG A 275 12.49 -8.79 -6.38
CA ARG A 275 12.16 -8.15 -7.66
C ARG A 275 10.97 -7.20 -7.50
N CYS A 276 9.90 -7.64 -6.86
CA CYS A 276 8.74 -6.81 -6.50
C CYS A 276 9.18 -5.54 -5.75
N LEU A 277 9.98 -5.66 -4.69
CA LEU A 277 10.43 -4.52 -3.89
C LEU A 277 11.30 -3.52 -4.67
N ARG A 278 12.08 -3.97 -5.66
CA ARG A 278 12.86 -3.06 -6.53
C ARG A 278 12.00 -2.23 -7.48
N GLU A 279 10.79 -2.68 -7.79
CA GLU A 279 9.87 -1.94 -8.66
C GLU A 279 9.22 -0.73 -7.96
N ALA A 280 9.17 -0.70 -6.63
CA ALA A 280 8.54 0.38 -5.89
C ALA A 280 9.14 1.76 -6.24
N ALA A 281 10.47 1.86 -6.32
CA ALA A 281 11.16 3.11 -6.69
C ALA A 281 10.79 3.57 -8.11
N LYS A 282 10.69 2.63 -9.06
CA LYS A 282 10.28 2.94 -10.44
C LYS A 282 8.83 3.42 -10.49
N SER A 283 7.94 2.78 -9.73
CA SER A 283 6.55 3.22 -9.61
C SER A 283 6.44 4.67 -9.17
N PHE A 284 7.18 5.07 -8.11
CA PHE A 284 7.18 6.47 -7.65
C PHE A 284 7.81 7.43 -8.68
N ARG A 285 8.85 7.01 -9.41
CA ARG A 285 9.46 7.82 -10.48
C ARG A 285 8.44 8.10 -11.58
N PHE A 286 7.74 7.09 -12.09
CA PHE A 286 6.72 7.26 -13.12
C PHE A 286 5.54 8.12 -12.65
N LEU A 287 4.99 7.83 -11.46
CA LEU A 287 3.90 8.62 -10.88
C LEU A 287 4.33 10.08 -10.67
N GLY A 288 5.56 10.31 -10.20
CA GLY A 288 6.11 11.65 -10.03
C GLY A 288 6.23 12.42 -11.34
N GLN A 289 6.57 11.76 -12.45
CA GLN A 289 6.60 12.39 -13.78
C GLN A 289 5.20 12.82 -14.24
N ILE A 290 4.18 11.99 -13.99
CA ILE A 290 2.78 12.33 -14.32
C ILE A 290 2.28 13.48 -13.44
N VAL A 291 2.52 13.43 -12.12
CA VAL A 291 2.12 14.50 -11.18
C VAL A 291 2.77 15.84 -11.54
N ARG A 292 4.01 15.84 -12.05
CA ARG A 292 4.68 17.08 -12.48
C ARG A 292 3.96 17.77 -13.64
N LEU A 293 3.18 17.06 -14.45
CA LEU A 293 2.40 17.66 -15.53
C LEU A 293 1.45 18.76 -15.00
N ILE A 294 0.96 18.64 -13.76
CA ILE A 294 0.02 19.60 -13.14
C ILE A 294 0.55 21.04 -13.16
N ILE A 295 1.87 21.23 -13.02
CA ILE A 295 2.51 22.55 -12.92
C ILE A 295 3.21 22.97 -14.21
N LEU A 296 3.08 22.19 -15.30
CA LEU A 296 3.62 22.52 -16.62
C LEU A 296 2.61 23.30 -17.46
#